data_AF-A0A641MH36-F1
#
_entry.id   AF-A0A641MH36-F1
#
_cell.length_a   1.000
_cell.length_b   1.000
_cell.length_c   1.000
_cell.angle_alpha   90.00
_cell.angle_beta   90.00
_cell.angle_gamma   90.00
#
_symmetry.space_group_name_H-M   'P 1'
#
loop_
_entity.id
_entity.type
_entity.pdbx_description
1 polymer ?
#
loop_
_entity_poly.entity_id
_entity_poly.type
_entity_poly.pdbx_seq_one_letter_code
_entity_poly.pdbx_strand_id
1 'polypeptide(L)'
;MKQIGKIFSLFVVCCFCFSSLQAQVVNYALKLSGDNSVICGQVPEINGKSEYAVQFLMAPQEWTAGAYIFKRGSDIEEFSARLSSVAGNVVFKIGTEEIVLTGVSVTGWTQISLGVFKNGADTWINGVKTWNANSNLQMPSSNEDLVLGKGFKGRLDEFRVWNTSLPSAAEEELMFQNTVNKFHPKWESLVLYYKFDQEQCADHIVDYKFAHHGTSNTVIQREEVTDNNFFRYRVVTGYSSFNRHCDRLQIDKDMHLLTNDLIFLNASVNGRTGEVTMTALDDASATGGVTYMATDGERSGIAVLDGTGTLNLGKAIQEGEPSSLSATVEGWFYVEKWVEGAVLFEQKENDSNLFGIYLGNLEKKQLIVKADGWQMECDNVLSPEQWQHLAVTMDPTSSRNPMRIYVNNQNLKGTIDKPADGVMYTLKDIDADAVVGTGFIGKMDELMVWRNARTTFTSDMDGTLTSAVFPGGGYDAIFFDGYWKFDREDNIGYNSKGWKEMIEQTRELYKGYRGYK
;
A
#
# COMPACT_ATOMS: atom_id res chain seq x y z
N MET A 1 28.78 36.90 26.38
CA MET A 1 29.73 36.52 25.31
C MET A 1 29.97 35.02 25.44
N LYS A 2 29.35 34.21 24.58
CA LYS A 2 29.97 33.57 23.38
C LYS A 2 31.06 32.57 23.80
N GLN A 3 31.12 31.31 23.37
CA GLN A 3 30.43 30.49 22.36
C GLN A 3 31.16 29.12 22.48
N ILE A 4 30.55 27.96 22.32
CA ILE A 4 30.69 27.03 21.18
C ILE A 4 30.08 25.73 21.74
N GLY A 5 28.91 25.25 21.31
CA GLY A 5 28.61 24.88 19.93
C GLY A 5 29.04 23.44 19.66
N LYS A 6 28.54 22.45 20.41
CA LYS A 6 28.65 21.04 20.01
C LYS A 6 27.62 20.78 18.91
N ILE A 7 28.03 21.00 17.66
CA ILE A 7 27.32 20.50 16.49
C ILE A 7 27.56 18.98 16.47
N PHE A 8 26.55 18.22 16.91
CA PHE A 8 26.51 16.78 16.70
C PHE A 8 26.19 16.58 15.21
N SER A 9 27.19 16.19 14.43
CA SER A 9 26.98 15.80 13.04
C SER A 9 26.34 14.42 13.04
N LEU A 10 25.04 14.36 12.79
CA LEU A 10 24.29 13.13 12.61
C LEU A 10 24.66 12.53 11.24
N PHE A 11 25.68 11.67 11.20
CA PHE A 11 26.00 10.86 10.02
C PHE A 11 25.12 9.60 10.08
N VAL A 12 23.89 9.69 9.57
CA VAL A 12 23.05 8.52 9.32
C VAL A 12 23.60 7.82 8.08
N VAL A 13 24.50 6.86 8.28
CA VAL A 13 24.86 5.89 7.24
C VAL A 13 23.77 4.83 7.23
N CYS A 14 22.68 5.09 6.52
CA CYS A 14 21.75 4.02 6.17
C CYS A 14 22.46 3.09 5.17
N CYS A 15 23.01 2.00 5.68
CA CYS A 15 23.39 0.83 4.87
C CYS A 15 22.10 0.19 4.32
N PHE A 16 21.50 0.80 3.32
CA PHE A 16 20.47 0.15 2.52
C PHE A 16 21.15 -0.98 1.73
N CYS A 17 20.95 -2.21 2.17
CA CYS A 17 21.13 -3.38 1.32
C CYS A 17 20.03 -3.31 0.24
N PHE A 18 20.27 -2.52 -0.81
CA PHE A 18 19.42 -2.54 -1.99
C PHE A 18 19.66 -3.88 -2.71
N SER A 19 18.85 -4.89 -2.40
CA SER A 19 18.46 -5.82 -3.46
C SER A 19 17.82 -4.97 -4.55
N SER A 20 18.48 -4.83 -5.70
CA SER A 20 18.07 -3.97 -6.81
C SER A 20 16.82 -4.53 -7.48
N LEU A 21 15.67 -4.40 -6.81
CA LEU A 21 14.37 -4.48 -7.45
C LEU A 21 14.11 -3.08 -8.01
N GLN A 22 14.15 -2.95 -9.34
CA GLN A 22 13.87 -1.68 -9.99
C GLN A 22 12.40 -1.34 -9.75
N ALA A 23 12.15 -0.22 -9.07
CA ALA A 23 10.84 0.37 -8.85
C ALA A 23 10.13 0.80 -10.14
N GLN A 24 10.81 0.69 -11.27
CA GLN A 24 10.39 1.22 -12.55
C GLN A 24 10.22 0.06 -13.53
N VAL A 25 9.04 -0.02 -14.16
CA VAL A 25 8.85 -0.88 -15.33
C VAL A 25 9.80 -0.39 -16.42
N VAL A 26 10.51 -1.31 -17.08
CA VAL A 26 11.34 -0.98 -18.23
C VAL A 26 10.42 -0.60 -19.39
N ASN A 27 10.63 0.58 -19.98
CA ASN A 27 9.86 1.01 -21.15
C ASN A 27 10.33 0.21 -22.38
N TYR A 28 9.45 -0.59 -22.97
CA TYR A 28 9.74 -1.30 -24.22
C TYR A 28 8.86 -0.79 -25.35
N ALA A 29 9.44 -0.65 -26.54
CA ALA A 29 8.69 -0.38 -27.76
C ALA A 29 8.56 -1.65 -28.61
N LEU A 30 7.47 -1.73 -29.39
CA LEU A 30 7.33 -2.70 -30.48
C LEU A 30 8.33 -2.37 -31.58
N LYS A 31 9.15 -3.35 -31.98
CA LYS A 31 10.13 -3.23 -33.05
C LYS A 31 9.64 -3.93 -34.33
N LEU A 32 9.61 -3.18 -35.41
CA LEU A 32 9.13 -3.63 -36.72
C LEU A 32 10.25 -3.51 -37.75
N SER A 33 10.38 -4.55 -38.57
CA SER A 33 11.41 -4.72 -39.60
C SER A 33 10.95 -4.30 -41.00
N GLY A 34 9.65 -4.04 -41.17
CA GLY A 34 9.00 -3.80 -42.47
C GLY A 34 8.21 -5.02 -42.96
N ASP A 35 8.69 -6.23 -42.69
CA ASP A 35 8.04 -7.48 -43.14
C ASP A 35 7.05 -8.05 -42.12
N ASN A 36 7.17 -7.64 -40.85
CA ASN A 36 6.28 -8.04 -39.78
C ASN A 36 5.23 -6.97 -39.47
N SER A 37 4.08 -7.43 -38.99
CA SER A 37 2.97 -6.59 -38.51
C SER A 37 2.26 -7.29 -37.36
N VAL A 38 1.45 -6.54 -36.63
CA VAL A 38 0.63 -7.06 -35.53
C VAL A 38 -0.84 -6.93 -35.90
N ILE A 39 -1.60 -8.00 -35.76
CA ILE A 39 -3.05 -8.06 -35.97
C ILE A 39 -3.71 -7.96 -34.60
N CYS A 40 -4.49 -6.90 -34.38
CA CYS A 40 -5.15 -6.55 -33.12
C CYS A 40 -6.60 -7.03 -33.05
N GLY A 41 -7.12 -7.64 -34.12
CA GLY A 41 -8.51 -8.03 -34.24
C GLY A 41 -9.44 -6.88 -34.63
N GLN A 42 -10.73 -7.16 -34.67
CA GLN A 42 -11.77 -6.20 -35.00
C GLN A 42 -12.05 -5.25 -33.84
N VAL A 43 -12.13 -3.95 -34.13
CA VAL A 43 -12.43 -2.89 -33.14
C VAL A 43 -13.75 -2.18 -33.50
N PRO A 44 -14.92 -2.83 -33.34
CA PRO A 44 -16.22 -2.26 -33.73
C PRO A 44 -16.66 -1.07 -32.85
N GLU A 45 -16.08 -0.87 -31.67
CA GLU A 45 -16.47 0.13 -30.67
C GLU A 45 -16.33 1.57 -31.18
N ILE A 46 -15.50 1.78 -32.21
CA ILE A 46 -15.30 3.07 -32.86
C ILE A 46 -16.17 3.28 -34.10
N ASN A 47 -16.88 2.26 -34.60
CA ASN A 47 -17.66 2.37 -35.85
C ASN A 47 -18.69 3.50 -35.81
N GLY A 48 -18.67 4.35 -36.84
CA GLY A 48 -19.65 5.41 -37.02
C GLY A 48 -19.56 6.55 -36.00
N LYS A 49 -18.54 6.57 -35.13
CA LYS A 49 -18.38 7.62 -34.12
C LYS A 49 -18.04 8.96 -34.76
N SER A 50 -18.71 10.02 -34.31
CA SER A 50 -18.40 11.41 -34.66
C SER A 50 -17.34 12.04 -33.76
N GLU A 51 -16.95 11.35 -32.69
CA GLU A 51 -15.90 11.75 -31.76
C GLU A 51 -15.05 10.55 -31.41
N TYR A 52 -13.73 10.67 -31.56
CA TYR A 52 -12.76 9.62 -31.27
C TYR A 52 -11.36 10.22 -31.20
N ALA A 53 -10.40 9.44 -30.70
CA ALA A 53 -9.00 9.82 -30.77
C ALA A 53 -8.10 8.61 -30.99
N VAL A 54 -6.94 8.86 -31.61
CA VAL A 54 -5.83 7.91 -31.68
C VAL A 54 -4.55 8.62 -31.29
N GLN A 55 -3.71 7.94 -30.52
CA GLN A 55 -2.41 8.45 -30.07
C GLN A 55 -1.36 7.36 -30.19
N PHE A 56 -0.14 7.74 -30.52
CA PHE A 56 1.00 6.83 -30.53
C PHE A 56 2.32 7.60 -30.51
N LEU A 57 3.37 6.91 -30.10
CA LEU A 57 4.75 7.31 -30.35
C LEU A 57 5.32 6.43 -31.47
N MET A 58 6.12 7.04 -32.33
CA MET A 58 6.83 6.33 -33.40
C MET A 58 8.24 6.86 -33.56
N ALA A 59 9.18 5.96 -33.86
CA ALA A 59 10.51 6.28 -34.32
C ALA A 59 10.82 5.47 -35.58
N PRO A 60 10.65 6.05 -36.78
CA PRO A 60 11.06 5.38 -38.01
C PRO A 60 12.55 5.07 -37.96
N GLN A 61 12.93 3.88 -38.39
CA GLN A 61 14.32 3.58 -38.73
C GLN A 61 14.59 3.91 -40.20
N GLU A 62 13.56 3.77 -41.04
CA GLU A 62 13.60 4.05 -42.47
C GLU A 62 12.27 4.66 -42.92
N TRP A 63 12.34 5.68 -43.78
CA TRP A 63 11.13 6.32 -44.30
C TRP A 63 10.64 5.64 -45.58
N THR A 64 9.76 4.64 -45.42
CA THR A 64 9.14 3.93 -46.54
C THR A 64 7.78 4.52 -46.87
N ALA A 65 7.67 5.22 -48.01
CA ALA A 65 6.40 5.81 -48.44
C ALA A 65 5.30 4.74 -48.55
N GLY A 66 4.12 5.03 -47.99
CA GLY A 66 2.97 4.13 -47.96
C GLY A 66 3.00 3.10 -46.82
N ALA A 67 4.08 3.01 -46.04
CA ALA A 67 4.12 2.16 -44.85
C ALA A 67 3.11 2.62 -43.80
N TYR A 68 2.38 1.67 -43.22
CA TYR A 68 1.33 1.95 -42.24
C TYR A 68 1.85 1.87 -40.81
N ILE A 69 1.59 2.91 -40.03
CA ILE A 69 1.72 2.88 -38.57
C ILE A 69 0.60 2.01 -38.01
N PHE A 70 -0.62 2.28 -38.45
CA PHE A 70 -1.76 1.40 -38.28
C PHE A 70 -2.68 1.48 -39.50
N LYS A 71 -3.48 0.44 -39.70
CA LYS A 71 -4.50 0.37 -40.74
C LYS A 71 -5.70 -0.44 -40.25
N ARG A 72 -6.88 0.02 -40.60
CA ARG A 72 -8.14 -0.71 -40.48
C ARG A 72 -9.01 -0.40 -41.70
N GLY A 73 -9.64 -1.41 -42.30
CA GLY A 73 -10.47 -1.24 -43.50
C GLY A 73 -9.70 -0.89 -44.77
N SER A 74 -10.44 -0.68 -45.85
CA SER A 74 -9.93 -0.27 -47.16
C SER A 74 -10.87 0.71 -47.84
N ASP A 75 -10.36 1.45 -48.82
CA ASP A 75 -11.14 2.40 -49.63
C ASP A 75 -11.93 3.39 -48.77
N ILE A 76 -13.27 3.38 -48.87
CA ILE A 76 -14.16 4.27 -48.11
C ILE A 76 -14.32 3.85 -46.64
N GLU A 77 -13.91 2.63 -46.29
CA GLU A 77 -13.93 2.12 -44.92
C GLU A 77 -12.59 2.33 -44.19
N GLU A 78 -11.59 2.91 -44.88
CA GLU A 78 -10.23 2.97 -44.36
C GLU A 78 -10.08 3.98 -43.23
N PHE A 79 -9.58 3.53 -42.08
CA PHE A 79 -9.01 4.37 -41.03
C PHE A 79 -7.54 3.99 -40.82
N SER A 80 -6.63 4.89 -41.12
CA SER A 80 -5.20 4.59 -41.10
C SER A 80 -4.32 5.80 -40.83
N ALA A 81 -3.08 5.55 -40.40
CA ALA A 81 -1.98 6.50 -40.49
C ALA A 81 -0.82 5.87 -41.26
N ARG A 82 -0.32 6.56 -42.28
CA ARG A 82 0.78 6.07 -43.14
C ARG A 82 1.84 7.13 -43.42
N LEU A 83 3.07 6.69 -43.66
CA LEU A 83 4.15 7.56 -44.11
C LEU A 83 3.85 8.06 -45.53
N SER A 84 3.95 9.37 -45.77
CA SER A 84 3.73 9.93 -47.11
C SER A 84 4.98 9.78 -48.00
N SER A 85 4.84 10.14 -49.28
CA SER A 85 5.98 10.26 -50.21
C SER A 85 6.94 11.40 -49.86
N VAL A 86 6.50 12.37 -49.05
CA VAL A 86 7.35 13.44 -48.51
C VAL A 86 7.82 13.03 -47.12
N ALA A 87 9.14 12.90 -46.95
CA ALA A 87 9.74 12.56 -45.67
C ALA A 87 9.37 13.59 -44.60
N GLY A 88 9.00 13.10 -43.41
CA GLY A 88 8.52 13.94 -42.30
C GLY A 88 7.03 14.28 -42.34
N ASN A 89 6.28 13.74 -43.31
CA ASN A 89 4.83 13.91 -43.40
C ASN A 89 4.05 12.59 -43.19
N VAL A 90 3.16 12.55 -42.21
CA VAL A 90 2.26 11.41 -41.96
C VAL A 90 0.85 11.75 -42.45
N VAL A 91 0.20 10.83 -43.14
CA VAL A 91 -1.17 10.99 -43.64
C VAL A 91 -2.11 10.14 -42.78
N PHE A 92 -3.05 10.78 -42.10
CA PHE A 92 -4.24 10.11 -41.60
C PHE A 92 -5.27 10.02 -42.73
N LYS A 93 -5.81 8.83 -42.97
CA LYS A 93 -6.95 8.62 -43.87
C LYS A 93 -8.15 8.16 -43.07
N ILE A 94 -9.29 8.82 -43.30
CA ILE A 94 -10.56 8.60 -42.61
C ILE A 94 -11.65 8.53 -43.69
N GLY A 95 -11.94 7.32 -44.16
CA GLY A 95 -12.79 7.08 -45.33
C GLY A 95 -12.26 7.79 -46.57
N THR A 96 -12.99 8.79 -47.06
CA THR A 96 -12.62 9.60 -48.23
C THR A 96 -11.76 10.82 -47.89
N GLU A 97 -11.60 11.15 -46.60
CA GLU A 97 -10.89 12.33 -46.14
C GLU A 97 -9.44 12.00 -45.76
N GLU A 98 -8.54 12.97 -45.91
CA GLU A 98 -7.16 12.87 -45.48
C GLU A 98 -6.72 14.10 -44.68
N ILE A 99 -5.88 13.88 -43.66
CA ILE A 99 -5.22 14.93 -42.89
C ILE A 99 -3.72 14.66 -42.94
N VAL A 100 -2.95 15.66 -43.39
CA VAL A 100 -1.48 15.56 -43.50
C VAL A 100 -0.84 16.29 -42.34
N LEU A 101 -0.08 15.56 -41.52
CA LEU A 101 0.75 16.11 -40.46
C LEU A 101 2.16 16.30 -41.00
N THR A 102 2.75 17.47 -40.76
CA THR A 102 4.11 17.82 -41.19
C THR A 102 5.02 18.06 -39.99
N GLY A 103 6.31 17.73 -40.11
CA GLY A 103 7.29 17.94 -39.03
C GLY A 103 7.49 16.72 -38.12
N VAL A 104 7.13 15.54 -38.61
CA VAL A 104 7.42 14.26 -37.96
C VAL A 104 8.90 13.92 -38.14
N SER A 105 9.55 13.40 -37.11
CA SER A 105 10.95 12.98 -37.21
C SER A 105 11.09 11.77 -38.12
N VAL A 106 12.13 11.78 -38.96
CA VAL A 106 12.42 10.71 -39.92
C VAL A 106 13.29 9.59 -39.36
N THR A 107 13.91 9.81 -38.19
CA THR A 107 14.83 8.87 -37.53
C THR A 107 14.72 8.84 -36.01
N GLY A 108 13.95 9.75 -35.39
CA GLY A 108 13.80 9.87 -33.95
C GLY A 108 12.35 9.74 -33.48
N TRP A 109 12.17 9.71 -32.17
CA TRP A 109 10.85 9.62 -31.55
C TRP A 109 9.99 10.85 -31.84
N THR A 110 8.76 10.60 -32.29
CA THR A 110 7.71 11.59 -32.45
C THR A 110 6.44 11.07 -31.80
N GLN A 111 5.84 11.89 -30.96
CA GLN A 111 4.51 11.66 -30.45
C GLN A 111 3.48 12.28 -31.41
N ILE A 112 2.46 11.50 -31.76
CA ILE A 112 1.36 11.93 -32.63
C ILE A 112 0.02 11.65 -31.95
N SER A 113 -0.87 12.63 -31.96
CA SER A 113 -2.28 12.47 -31.59
C SER A 113 -3.19 13.00 -32.70
N LEU A 114 -4.32 12.34 -32.91
CA LEU A 114 -5.48 12.85 -33.64
C LEU A 114 -6.69 12.77 -32.71
N GLY A 115 -7.38 13.89 -32.50
CA GLY A 115 -8.64 13.97 -31.75
C GLY A 115 -9.72 14.57 -32.63
N VAL A 116 -10.70 13.75 -33.00
CA VAL A 116 -11.81 14.13 -33.88
C VAL A 116 -13.03 14.48 -33.04
N PHE A 117 -13.69 15.56 -33.41
CA PHE A 117 -14.93 16.04 -32.81
C PHE A 117 -15.89 16.51 -33.91
N LYS A 118 -17.13 16.85 -33.54
CA LYS A 118 -18.24 17.04 -34.50
C LYS A 118 -17.96 17.99 -35.68
N ASN A 119 -17.12 19.00 -35.51
CA ASN A 119 -16.86 20.04 -36.52
C ASN A 119 -15.39 20.13 -36.95
N GLY A 120 -14.56 19.13 -36.64
CA GLY A 120 -13.15 19.16 -37.01
C GLY A 120 -12.31 18.12 -36.31
N ALA A 121 -11.00 18.28 -36.47
CA ALA A 121 -10.03 17.51 -35.72
C ALA A 121 -8.91 18.40 -35.23
N ASP A 122 -8.41 18.07 -34.05
CA ASP A 122 -7.15 18.58 -33.57
C ASP A 122 -6.09 17.48 -33.76
N THR A 123 -4.91 17.89 -34.18
CA THR A 123 -3.73 17.03 -34.34
C THR A 123 -2.60 17.57 -33.50
N TRP A 124 -1.78 16.69 -32.92
CA TRP A 124 -0.62 17.09 -32.13
C TRP A 124 0.63 16.37 -32.60
N ILE A 125 1.73 17.11 -32.66
CA ILE A 125 3.08 16.57 -32.85
C ILE A 125 3.92 17.05 -31.67
N ASN A 126 4.40 16.11 -30.85
CA ASN A 126 5.20 16.42 -29.65
C ASN A 126 4.55 17.51 -28.77
N GLY A 127 3.24 17.42 -28.57
CA GLY A 127 2.44 18.40 -27.81
C GLY A 127 2.05 19.68 -28.58
N VAL A 128 2.59 19.93 -29.78
CA VAL A 128 2.24 21.11 -30.58
C VAL A 128 0.94 20.85 -31.35
N LYS A 129 -0.11 21.60 -31.00
CA LYS A 129 -1.45 21.48 -31.56
C LYS A 129 -1.58 22.17 -32.93
N THR A 130 -2.30 21.53 -33.85
CA THR A 130 -2.83 22.10 -35.10
C THR A 130 -4.30 21.77 -35.24
N TRP A 131 -5.11 22.78 -35.59
CA TRP A 131 -6.54 22.62 -35.86
C TRP A 131 -6.81 22.33 -37.34
N ASN A 132 -7.68 21.37 -37.61
CA ASN A 132 -8.11 20.95 -38.95
C ASN A 132 -9.63 21.10 -39.05
N ALA A 133 -10.08 22.10 -39.80
CA ALA A 133 -11.49 22.34 -40.06
C ALA A 133 -12.03 21.32 -41.09
N ASN A 134 -12.70 20.27 -40.65
CA ASN A 134 -13.33 19.28 -41.52
C ASN A 134 -14.53 18.61 -40.82
N SER A 135 -15.73 18.76 -41.37
CA SER A 135 -16.96 18.17 -40.81
C SER A 135 -17.23 16.72 -41.25
N ASN A 136 -16.42 16.16 -42.16
CA ASN A 136 -16.65 14.86 -42.78
C ASN A 136 -15.76 13.75 -42.18
N LEU A 137 -15.27 13.93 -40.95
CA LEU A 137 -14.31 13.01 -40.31
C LEU A 137 -14.97 11.89 -39.48
N GLN A 138 -16.23 11.54 -39.77
CA GLN A 138 -16.90 10.45 -39.06
C GLN A 138 -16.13 9.13 -39.25
N MET A 139 -15.94 8.36 -38.16
CA MET A 139 -15.22 7.10 -38.21
C MET A 139 -15.92 6.13 -39.18
N PRO A 140 -15.25 5.64 -40.23
CA PRO A 140 -15.83 4.64 -41.11
C PRO A 140 -16.17 3.35 -40.33
N SER A 141 -17.29 2.74 -40.70
CA SER A 141 -17.63 1.41 -40.21
C SER A 141 -16.84 0.38 -41.00
N SER A 142 -16.17 -0.55 -40.32
CA SER A 142 -15.48 -1.67 -40.96
C SER A 142 -15.53 -2.91 -40.08
N ASN A 143 -15.45 -4.09 -40.70
CA ASN A 143 -15.28 -5.38 -40.03
C ASN A 143 -13.86 -5.94 -40.24
N GLU A 144 -12.96 -5.17 -40.84
CA GLU A 144 -11.57 -5.56 -40.98
C GLU A 144 -10.81 -5.39 -39.66
N ASP A 145 -9.78 -6.21 -39.47
CA ASP A 145 -8.90 -6.13 -38.32
C ASP A 145 -8.11 -4.81 -38.30
N LEU A 146 -7.84 -4.31 -37.10
CA LEU A 146 -6.82 -3.30 -36.89
C LEU A 146 -5.44 -3.97 -37.00
N VAL A 147 -4.59 -3.43 -37.86
CA VAL A 147 -3.22 -3.93 -38.09
C VAL A 147 -2.22 -2.82 -37.77
N LEU A 148 -1.22 -3.12 -36.95
CA LEU A 148 -0.10 -2.22 -36.64
C LEU A 148 1.12 -2.57 -37.49
N GLY A 149 1.78 -1.54 -38.04
CA GLY A 149 3.13 -1.66 -38.56
C GLY A 149 3.28 -2.26 -39.96
N LYS A 150 2.20 -2.43 -40.74
CA LYS A 150 2.29 -3.06 -42.07
C LYS A 150 3.20 -2.27 -43.01
N GLY A 151 4.37 -2.84 -43.34
CA GLY A 151 5.40 -2.19 -44.17
C GLY A 151 6.26 -1.18 -43.41
N PHE A 152 6.01 -0.95 -42.11
CA PHE A 152 6.74 0.04 -41.31
C PHE A 152 7.99 -0.59 -40.70
N LYS A 153 9.11 0.14 -40.82
CA LYS A 153 10.40 -0.26 -40.25
C LYS A 153 10.84 0.78 -39.23
N GLY A 154 10.83 0.40 -37.96
CA GLY A 154 11.06 1.31 -36.85
C GLY A 154 10.46 0.79 -35.55
N ARG A 155 10.22 1.72 -34.62
CA ARG A 155 9.66 1.44 -33.30
C ARG A 155 8.32 2.13 -33.11
N LEU A 156 7.38 1.45 -32.47
CA LEU A 156 6.09 2.00 -32.04
C LEU A 156 5.94 1.83 -30.53
N ASP A 157 5.38 2.84 -29.89
CA ASP A 157 5.17 2.86 -28.45
C ASP A 157 3.84 3.55 -28.11
N GLU A 158 3.26 3.24 -26.94
CA GLU A 158 2.11 3.93 -26.36
C GLU A 158 0.91 4.12 -27.32
N PHE A 159 0.53 3.08 -28.06
CA PHE A 159 -0.58 3.13 -29.03
C PHE A 159 -1.93 3.06 -28.31
N ARG A 160 -2.80 4.04 -28.55
CA ARG A 160 -4.07 4.23 -27.83
C ARG A 160 -5.19 4.58 -28.81
N VAL A 161 -6.37 4.01 -28.61
CA VAL A 161 -7.60 4.39 -29.35
C VAL A 161 -8.71 4.69 -28.35
N TRP A 162 -9.43 5.78 -28.59
CA TRP A 162 -10.50 6.28 -27.75
C TRP A 162 -11.79 6.43 -28.57
N ASN A 163 -12.95 6.11 -27.98
CA ASN A 163 -14.27 6.29 -28.61
C ASN A 163 -14.92 7.65 -28.29
N THR A 164 -14.10 8.61 -27.88
CA THR A 164 -14.44 10.00 -27.62
C THR A 164 -13.27 10.88 -28.05
N SER A 165 -13.52 12.17 -28.28
CA SER A 165 -12.44 13.14 -28.48
C SER A 165 -11.67 13.36 -27.18
N LEU A 166 -10.36 13.56 -27.23
CA LEU A 166 -9.61 14.03 -26.07
C LEU A 166 -9.75 15.55 -25.93
N PRO A 167 -9.81 16.09 -24.70
CA PRO A 167 -10.07 17.52 -24.53
C PRO A 167 -8.89 18.33 -25.05
N SER A 168 -9.21 19.28 -25.91
CA SER A 168 -8.20 20.12 -26.55
C SER A 168 -7.73 21.29 -25.68
N ALA A 169 -8.32 21.47 -24.50
CA ALA A 169 -8.09 22.60 -23.59
C ALA A 169 -7.36 22.21 -22.30
N ALA A 170 -7.28 20.92 -21.98
CA ALA A 170 -6.56 20.36 -20.85
C ALA A 170 -5.47 19.44 -21.40
N GLU A 171 -4.30 20.01 -21.72
CA GLU A 171 -3.18 19.27 -22.33
C GLU A 171 -2.72 18.10 -21.44
N GLU A 172 -2.91 18.21 -20.13
CA GLU A 172 -2.67 17.16 -19.14
C GLU A 172 -3.52 15.91 -19.38
N GLU A 173 -4.74 16.04 -19.91
CA GLU A 173 -5.62 14.91 -20.24
C GLU A 173 -5.24 14.23 -21.57
N LEU A 174 -4.31 14.79 -22.34
CA LEU A 174 -3.76 14.09 -23.51
C LEU A 174 -2.76 13.00 -23.09
N MET A 175 -2.16 13.10 -21.90
CA MET A 175 -1.20 12.15 -21.35
C MET A 175 -0.10 11.76 -22.36
N PHE A 176 0.34 12.67 -23.22
CA PHE A 176 1.26 12.33 -24.33
C PHE A 176 2.73 12.16 -23.88
N GLN A 177 3.05 12.51 -22.63
CA GLN A 177 4.35 12.28 -21.97
C GLN A 177 4.29 11.26 -20.83
N ASN A 178 3.13 10.64 -20.59
CA ASN A 178 2.91 9.71 -19.47
C ASN A 178 2.10 8.50 -19.92
N THR A 179 2.22 7.38 -19.21
CA THR A 179 1.30 6.25 -19.39
C THR A 179 -0.09 6.60 -18.91
N VAL A 180 -1.13 6.04 -19.54
CA VAL A 180 -2.51 6.13 -19.06
C VAL A 180 -2.79 5.05 -18.00
N ASN A 181 -3.62 5.37 -17.01
CA ASN A 181 -4.15 4.43 -16.01
C ASN A 181 -5.66 4.67 -15.79
N LYS A 182 -6.27 3.84 -14.94
CA LYS A 182 -7.71 3.88 -14.68
C LYS A 182 -8.25 5.18 -14.05
N PHE A 183 -7.37 6.04 -13.55
CA PHE A 183 -7.75 7.32 -12.96
C PHE A 183 -7.85 8.44 -14.00
N HIS A 184 -7.55 8.15 -15.27
CA HIS A 184 -7.78 9.11 -16.34
C HIS A 184 -9.28 9.45 -16.47
N PRO A 185 -9.68 10.74 -16.57
CA PRO A 185 -11.10 11.14 -16.60
C PRO A 185 -11.93 10.47 -17.71
N LYS A 186 -11.25 10.06 -18.79
CA LYS A 186 -11.85 9.37 -19.95
C LYS A 186 -11.49 7.88 -20.06
N TRP A 187 -11.03 7.23 -18.99
CA TRP A 187 -10.60 5.82 -19.01
C TRP A 187 -11.67 4.87 -19.56
N GLU A 188 -12.95 5.11 -19.26
CA GLU A 188 -14.07 4.32 -19.78
C GLU A 188 -14.26 4.49 -21.29
N SER A 189 -13.73 5.55 -21.87
CA SER A 189 -13.74 5.80 -23.32
C SER A 189 -12.49 5.27 -24.03
N LEU A 190 -11.48 4.78 -23.30
CA LEU A 190 -10.33 4.10 -23.87
C LEU A 190 -10.76 2.72 -24.38
N VAL A 191 -10.65 2.50 -25.69
CA VAL A 191 -11.06 1.25 -26.35
C VAL A 191 -9.96 0.21 -26.26
N LEU A 192 -8.73 0.61 -26.53
CA LEU A 192 -7.55 -0.25 -26.42
C LEU A 192 -6.30 0.56 -26.12
N TYR A 193 -5.30 -0.10 -25.53
CA TYR A 193 -4.03 0.51 -25.16
C TYR A 193 -2.88 -0.48 -25.13
N TYR A 194 -1.89 -0.23 -25.99
CA TYR A 194 -0.64 -0.99 -26.05
C TYR A 194 0.53 -0.13 -25.57
N LYS A 195 1.12 -0.52 -24.43
CA LYS A 195 2.42 0.02 -23.97
C LYS A 195 3.61 -0.74 -24.52
N PHE A 196 3.40 -1.99 -24.93
CA PHE A 196 4.45 -2.92 -25.37
C PHE A 196 5.49 -3.36 -24.33
N ASP A 197 5.39 -2.92 -23.07
CA ASP A 197 6.25 -3.31 -21.93
C ASP A 197 6.35 -4.81 -21.59
N GLN A 198 5.49 -5.68 -22.13
CA GLN A 198 5.47 -7.11 -21.77
C GLN A 198 6.51 -7.92 -22.55
N GLU A 199 7.76 -7.71 -22.17
CA GLU A 199 8.95 -8.46 -22.59
C GLU A 199 8.85 -9.99 -22.46
N GLN A 200 8.05 -10.49 -21.51
CA GLN A 200 7.91 -11.94 -21.24
C GLN A 200 6.90 -12.65 -22.14
N CYS A 201 6.13 -11.94 -22.98
CA CYS A 201 5.15 -12.54 -23.89
C CYS A 201 5.62 -12.42 -25.34
N ALA A 202 6.27 -13.45 -25.86
CA ALA A 202 6.90 -13.43 -27.19
C ALA A 202 5.91 -13.41 -28.37
N ASP A 203 4.70 -13.95 -28.17
CA ASP A 203 3.76 -14.19 -29.27
C ASP A 203 2.57 -13.22 -29.30
N HIS A 204 2.38 -12.43 -28.24
CA HIS A 204 1.24 -11.52 -28.12
C HIS A 204 1.66 -10.14 -27.61
N ILE A 205 0.92 -9.12 -28.00
CA ILE A 205 0.93 -7.79 -27.38
C ILE A 205 -0.32 -7.64 -26.54
N VAL A 206 -0.12 -7.22 -25.28
CA VAL A 206 -1.23 -7.06 -24.34
C VAL A 206 -1.87 -5.70 -24.53
N ASP A 207 -3.18 -5.74 -24.77
CA ASP A 207 -4.09 -4.61 -24.57
C ASP A 207 -4.37 -4.46 -23.07
N TYR A 208 -4.07 -3.29 -22.50
CA TYR A 208 -4.33 -2.99 -21.09
C TYR A 208 -5.81 -2.76 -20.75
N LYS A 209 -6.70 -2.71 -21.76
CA LYS A 209 -8.16 -2.85 -21.59
C LYS A 209 -8.63 -4.31 -21.69
N PHE A 210 -7.72 -5.24 -22.00
CA PHE A 210 -7.95 -6.69 -22.11
C PHE A 210 -9.05 -7.09 -23.11
N ALA A 211 -9.27 -6.28 -24.14
CA ALA A 211 -10.29 -6.55 -25.17
C ALA A 211 -9.66 -6.95 -26.51
N HIS A 212 -8.56 -6.31 -26.90
CA HIS A 212 -8.00 -6.40 -28.26
C HIS A 212 -6.54 -6.83 -28.25
N HIS A 213 -6.21 -8.03 -27.76
CA HIS A 213 -4.81 -8.49 -27.76
C HIS A 213 -4.24 -8.64 -29.18
N GLY A 214 -3.01 -8.16 -29.37
CA GLY A 214 -2.31 -8.23 -30.65
C GLY A 214 -1.60 -9.57 -30.83
N THR A 215 -1.64 -10.11 -32.05
CA THR A 215 -0.91 -11.32 -32.45
C THR A 215 -0.05 -11.02 -33.68
N SER A 216 0.97 -11.83 -33.92
CA SER A 216 1.74 -11.75 -35.16
C SER A 216 2.01 -13.15 -35.71
N ASN A 217 2.18 -13.24 -37.03
CA ASN A 217 2.63 -14.46 -37.71
C ASN A 217 4.13 -14.73 -37.53
N THR A 218 4.85 -13.79 -36.90
CA THR A 218 6.27 -13.88 -36.57
C THR A 218 6.45 -13.55 -35.09
N VAL A 219 7.60 -13.93 -34.51
CA VAL A 219 7.91 -13.60 -33.11
C VAL A 219 7.92 -12.07 -32.93
N ILE A 220 7.15 -11.58 -31.96
CA ILE A 220 7.04 -10.14 -31.70
C ILE A 220 8.34 -9.65 -31.07
N GLN A 221 8.98 -8.70 -31.75
CA GLN A 221 10.22 -8.09 -31.28
C GLN A 221 9.92 -6.84 -30.47
N ARG A 222 10.61 -6.69 -29.34
CA ARG A 222 10.55 -5.51 -28.48
C ARG A 222 11.95 -5.02 -28.19
N GLU A 223 12.09 -3.73 -27.96
CA GLU A 223 13.37 -3.10 -27.66
C GLU A 223 13.20 -2.08 -26.53
N GLU A 224 14.11 -2.13 -25.57
CA GLU A 224 14.13 -1.16 -24.47
C GLU A 224 14.37 0.25 -25.02
N VAL A 225 13.52 1.18 -24.59
CA VAL A 225 13.57 2.58 -25.03
C VAL A 225 14.44 3.38 -24.07
N THR A 226 15.68 3.61 -24.47
CA THR A 226 16.65 4.44 -23.73
C THR A 226 16.93 5.79 -24.41
N ASP A 227 16.43 5.99 -25.63
CA ASP A 227 16.75 7.12 -26.51
C ASP A 227 15.57 8.09 -26.73
N ASN A 228 14.48 7.94 -25.99
CA ASN A 228 13.32 8.84 -26.05
C ASN A 228 13.38 9.89 -24.93
N ASN A 229 13.92 11.07 -25.24
CA ASN A 229 13.96 12.17 -24.27
C ASN A 229 12.58 12.83 -24.05
N PHE A 230 11.63 12.62 -24.97
CA PHE A 230 10.31 13.25 -24.89
C PHE A 230 9.37 12.46 -23.95
N PHE A 231 9.44 11.14 -24.00
CA PHE A 231 8.64 10.24 -23.17
C PHE A 231 9.54 9.29 -22.39
N ARG A 232 9.45 9.37 -21.06
CA ARG A 232 10.22 8.54 -20.13
C ARG A 232 9.32 8.12 -18.98
N TYR A 233 9.43 6.86 -18.58
CA TYR A 233 8.81 6.42 -17.35
C TYR A 233 9.46 7.17 -16.18
N ARG A 234 8.65 7.56 -15.20
CA ARG A 234 9.12 8.32 -14.03
C ARG A 234 8.91 7.51 -12.78
N VAL A 235 9.82 7.68 -11.83
CA VAL A 235 9.59 7.28 -10.45
C VAL A 235 8.71 8.34 -9.79
N VAL A 236 7.58 7.91 -9.23
CA VAL A 236 6.66 8.70 -8.44
C VAL A 236 6.74 8.15 -7.02
N THR A 237 7.53 8.81 -6.19
CA THR A 237 7.74 8.41 -4.80
C THR A 237 6.65 8.96 -3.90
N GLY A 238 5.96 8.07 -3.19
CA GLY A 238 5.07 8.39 -2.07
C GLY A 238 5.82 8.35 -0.73
N TYR A 239 5.42 9.22 0.19
CA TYR A 239 5.91 9.20 1.58
C TYR A 239 4.74 8.93 2.51
N SER A 240 4.89 7.96 3.41
CA SER A 240 3.88 7.64 4.40
C SER A 240 4.51 7.32 5.76
N SER A 241 3.68 7.12 6.77
CA SER A 241 4.06 6.58 8.07
C SER A 241 3.05 5.51 8.47
N PHE A 242 3.42 4.57 9.34
CA PHE A 242 2.50 3.51 9.78
C PHE A 242 1.22 4.09 10.39
N ASN A 243 1.31 5.12 11.24
CA ASN A 243 0.14 5.75 11.85
C ASN A 243 -0.83 6.33 10.80
N ARG A 244 -0.32 6.98 9.75
CA ARG A 244 -1.15 7.54 8.67
C ARG A 244 -1.75 6.47 7.77
N HIS A 245 -1.08 5.33 7.67
CA HIS A 245 -1.58 4.18 6.93
C HIS A 245 -2.70 3.45 7.72
N CYS A 246 -2.67 3.53 9.04
CA CYS A 246 -3.71 2.99 9.92
C CYS A 246 -4.95 3.90 10.06
N ASP A 247 -4.77 5.23 10.16
CA ASP A 247 -5.83 6.15 10.61
C ASP A 247 -6.86 6.58 9.55
N ARG A 248 -6.53 6.44 8.26
CA ARG A 248 -7.39 6.86 7.15
C ARG A 248 -8.22 5.70 6.61
N LEU A 249 -9.53 5.73 6.87
CA LEU A 249 -10.50 4.82 6.26
C LEU A 249 -10.56 4.95 4.72
N GLN A 250 -10.10 6.07 4.15
CA GLN A 250 -10.22 6.37 2.72
C GLN A 250 -8.99 5.99 1.90
N ILE A 251 -7.89 5.55 2.52
CA ILE A 251 -6.72 5.08 1.76
C ILE A 251 -6.99 3.62 1.38
N ASP A 252 -7.30 3.40 0.11
CA ASP A 252 -7.47 2.07 -0.45
C ASP A 252 -6.25 1.64 -1.28
N LYS A 253 -6.28 0.38 -1.74
CA LYS A 253 -5.25 -0.18 -2.63
C LYS A 253 -4.99 0.68 -3.86
N ASP A 254 -6.01 1.31 -4.41
CA ASP A 254 -5.93 2.07 -5.64
C ASP A 254 -5.14 3.36 -5.48
N MET A 255 -5.26 4.01 -4.32
CA MET A 255 -4.46 5.19 -3.99
C MET A 255 -2.97 4.87 -3.85
N HIS A 256 -2.61 3.66 -3.39
CA HIS A 256 -1.21 3.22 -3.34
C HIS A 256 -0.60 3.03 -4.73
N LEU A 257 -1.42 2.59 -5.70
CA LEU A 257 -0.96 2.38 -7.08
C LEU A 257 -0.67 3.68 -7.86
N LEU A 258 -0.96 4.85 -7.28
CA LEU A 258 -0.56 6.15 -7.82
C LEU A 258 0.94 6.44 -7.69
N THR A 259 1.64 5.68 -6.84
CA THR A 259 3.08 5.80 -6.58
C THR A 259 3.76 4.48 -6.90
N ASN A 260 4.96 4.50 -7.49
CA ASN A 260 5.73 3.29 -7.80
C ASN A 260 6.95 3.07 -6.89
N ASP A 261 7.14 3.97 -5.93
CA ASP A 261 8.15 3.86 -4.89
C ASP A 261 7.50 4.38 -3.61
N LEU A 262 7.39 3.56 -2.57
CA LEU A 262 6.75 3.97 -1.32
C LEU A 262 7.75 3.96 -0.17
N ILE A 263 8.02 5.14 0.39
CA ILE A 263 8.92 5.30 1.52
C ILE A 263 8.10 5.48 2.80
N PHE A 264 8.28 4.56 3.75
CA PHE A 264 7.80 4.74 5.12
C PHE A 264 8.82 5.51 5.93
N LEU A 265 8.44 6.71 6.35
CA LEU A 265 9.17 7.53 7.31
C LEU A 265 8.47 7.38 8.66
N ASN A 266 9.09 6.61 9.54
CA ASN A 266 8.52 6.28 10.83
C ASN A 266 9.61 6.33 11.90
N ALA A 267 9.34 7.04 13.00
CA ALA A 267 10.23 7.12 14.15
C ALA A 267 9.43 7.65 15.35
N SER A 268 9.70 7.12 16.54
CA SER A 268 9.37 7.73 17.81
C SER A 268 10.64 8.26 18.46
N VAL A 269 10.53 9.31 19.25
CA VAL A 269 11.64 9.84 20.05
C VAL A 269 11.22 9.81 21.51
N ASN A 270 11.96 9.08 22.33
CA ASN A 270 11.74 9.05 23.77
C ASN A 270 12.00 10.45 24.35
N GLY A 271 11.01 11.04 25.00
CA GLY A 271 11.08 12.42 25.49
C GLY A 271 12.11 12.62 26.61
N ARG A 272 12.44 11.55 27.35
CA ARG A 272 13.37 11.55 28.48
C ARG A 272 14.82 11.27 28.06
N THR A 273 15.03 10.24 27.24
CA THR A 273 16.37 9.74 26.89
C THR A 273 16.87 10.28 25.54
N GLY A 274 15.96 10.72 24.66
CA GLY A 274 16.27 11.10 23.29
C GLY A 274 16.54 9.90 22.36
N GLU A 275 16.29 8.67 22.83
CA GLU A 275 16.38 7.46 22.02
C GLU A 275 15.38 7.53 20.85
N VAL A 276 15.81 7.06 19.67
CA VAL A 276 14.97 7.00 18.47
C VAL A 276 14.63 5.55 18.16
N THR A 277 13.34 5.22 18.14
CA THR A 277 12.81 3.87 17.88
C THR A 277 11.83 3.89 16.70
N MET A 278 11.43 2.73 16.18
CA MET A 278 10.25 2.65 15.30
C MET A 278 8.99 2.92 16.12
N THR A 279 7.98 3.59 15.53
CA THR A 279 6.71 3.85 16.23
C THR A 279 5.92 2.55 16.46
N ALA A 280 6.08 1.57 15.56
CA ALA A 280 5.48 0.26 15.68
C ALA A 280 6.49 -0.78 16.19
N LEU A 281 6.04 -1.65 17.09
CA LEU A 281 6.89 -2.61 17.80
C LEU A 281 7.40 -3.72 16.89
N ASP A 282 8.48 -4.37 17.34
CA ASP A 282 8.96 -5.64 16.80
C ASP A 282 8.07 -6.81 17.27
N ASP A 283 8.39 -8.00 16.76
CA ASP A 283 7.88 -9.26 17.32
C ASP A 283 8.38 -9.44 18.76
N ALA A 284 7.56 -10.04 19.60
CA ALA A 284 7.97 -10.45 20.94
C ALA A 284 9.00 -11.58 20.86
N SER A 285 9.91 -11.60 21.83
CA SER A 285 10.85 -12.71 21.99
C SER A 285 10.38 -13.67 23.08
N ALA A 286 10.22 -14.94 22.71
CA ALA A 286 9.88 -16.01 23.64
C ALA A 286 11.14 -16.66 24.21
N THR A 287 11.17 -16.85 25.52
CA THR A 287 12.27 -17.51 26.26
C THR A 287 11.71 -18.49 27.28
N GLY A 288 12.48 -19.51 27.65
CA GLY A 288 12.05 -20.52 28.62
C GLY A 288 10.92 -21.41 28.09
N GLY A 289 10.03 -21.87 28.96
CA GLY A 289 8.92 -22.77 28.63
C GLY A 289 7.70 -22.11 28.01
N VAL A 290 7.90 -21.31 26.95
CA VAL A 290 6.82 -20.83 26.08
C VAL A 290 6.70 -21.78 24.88
N THR A 291 5.51 -22.32 24.64
CA THR A 291 5.26 -23.25 23.53
C THR A 291 3.97 -22.91 22.78
N TYR A 292 3.90 -23.31 21.51
CA TYR A 292 2.72 -23.13 20.68
C TYR A 292 1.73 -24.30 20.85
N MET A 293 0.44 -23.98 20.90
CA MET A 293 -0.66 -24.93 20.83
C MET A 293 -1.63 -24.50 19.72
N ALA A 294 -1.90 -25.41 18.78
CA ALA A 294 -2.72 -25.08 17.62
C ALA A 294 -4.17 -24.73 17.99
N THR A 295 -4.78 -25.46 18.93
CA THR A 295 -6.18 -25.30 19.32
C THR A 295 -6.43 -25.66 20.78
N ASP A 296 -7.35 -24.95 21.43
CA ASP A 296 -7.90 -25.28 22.74
C ASP A 296 -9.37 -24.85 22.83
N GLY A 297 -10.28 -25.81 22.69
CA GLY A 297 -11.70 -25.52 22.53
C GLY A 297 -11.96 -24.79 21.20
N GLU A 298 -12.57 -23.60 21.28
CA GLU A 298 -12.88 -22.75 20.11
C GLU A 298 -11.73 -21.80 19.74
N ARG A 299 -10.65 -21.76 20.54
CA ARG A 299 -9.48 -20.91 20.29
C ARG A 299 -8.43 -21.60 19.42
N SER A 300 -7.73 -20.81 18.63
CA SER A 300 -6.62 -21.26 17.77
C SER A 300 -5.41 -20.37 17.95
N GLY A 301 -4.21 -20.92 17.78
CA GLY A 301 -2.98 -20.15 17.87
C GLY A 301 -2.70 -19.68 19.30
N ILE A 302 -2.21 -20.56 20.15
CA ILE A 302 -2.17 -20.32 21.60
C ILE A 302 -0.73 -20.34 22.12
N ALA A 303 -0.39 -19.37 22.96
CA ALA A 303 0.82 -19.41 23.76
C ALA A 303 0.57 -20.17 25.07
N VAL A 304 1.34 -21.24 25.29
CA VAL A 304 1.31 -22.04 26.53
C VAL A 304 2.56 -21.75 27.33
N LEU A 305 2.40 -21.45 28.62
CA LEU A 305 3.47 -21.10 29.54
C LEU A 305 3.50 -22.09 30.71
N ASP A 306 4.68 -22.64 30.99
CA ASP A 306 4.87 -23.66 32.03
C ASP A 306 5.32 -23.09 33.40
N GLY A 307 5.36 -21.76 33.54
CA GLY A 307 5.87 -21.04 34.70
C GLY A 307 7.34 -20.61 34.60
N THR A 308 8.11 -21.15 33.65
CA THR A 308 9.48 -20.72 33.35
C THR A 308 9.57 -19.85 32.09
N GLY A 309 8.50 -19.83 31.30
CA GLY A 309 8.41 -19.06 30.07
C GLY A 309 8.20 -17.56 30.29
N THR A 310 8.77 -16.75 29.40
CA THR A 310 8.54 -15.31 29.34
C THR A 310 8.49 -14.85 27.89
N LEU A 311 7.52 -13.98 27.57
CA LEU A 311 7.44 -13.21 26.34
C LEU A 311 7.90 -11.77 26.63
N ASN A 312 8.97 -11.32 25.99
CA ASN A 312 9.39 -9.92 26.03
C ASN A 312 8.80 -9.19 24.81
N LEU A 313 7.95 -8.21 25.06
CA LEU A 313 7.19 -7.43 24.06
C LEU A 313 7.93 -6.17 23.60
N GLY A 314 9.17 -5.97 24.06
CA GLY A 314 9.91 -4.73 23.89
C GLY A 314 9.24 -3.58 24.64
N LYS A 315 9.34 -2.36 24.12
CA LYS A 315 8.85 -1.16 24.80
C LYS A 315 7.36 -0.92 24.51
N ALA A 316 6.49 -1.81 24.99
CA ALA A 316 5.09 -1.87 24.57
C ALA A 316 4.25 -0.65 24.98
N ILE A 317 4.60 0.03 26.07
CA ILE A 317 3.96 1.27 26.52
C ILE A 317 5.02 2.38 26.51
N GLN A 318 4.98 3.20 25.47
CA GLN A 318 5.86 4.38 25.29
C GLN A 318 5.05 5.62 24.94
N GLU A 319 5.61 6.79 25.23
CA GLU A 319 5.17 8.03 24.61
C GLU A 319 5.34 7.96 23.09
N GLY A 320 4.44 8.61 22.38
CA GLY A 320 4.46 8.70 20.92
C GLY A 320 3.25 9.47 20.42
N GLU A 321 3.16 9.63 19.11
CA GLU A 321 2.12 10.44 18.48
C GLU A 321 0.90 9.59 18.06
N PRO A 322 -0.32 9.92 18.52
CA PRO A 322 -0.66 11.06 19.40
C PRO A 322 -0.32 10.80 20.87
N SER A 323 0.13 11.85 21.57
CA SER A 323 0.50 11.74 22.98
C SER A 323 -0.67 11.26 23.82
N SER A 324 -0.46 10.21 24.61
CA SER A 324 -1.45 9.70 25.55
C SER A 324 -0.78 9.29 26.85
N LEU A 325 -1.44 9.62 27.95
CA LEU A 325 -1.04 9.21 29.31
C LEU A 325 -1.77 7.95 29.75
N SER A 326 -2.59 7.36 28.87
CA SER A 326 -3.44 6.22 29.20
C SER A 326 -2.96 4.97 28.49
N ALA A 327 -3.25 3.81 29.08
CA ALA A 327 -2.98 2.53 28.46
C ALA A 327 -4.06 1.51 28.79
N THR A 328 -4.25 0.55 27.89
CA THR A 328 -5.04 -0.65 28.15
C THR A 328 -4.22 -1.86 27.73
N VAL A 329 -4.13 -2.86 28.61
CA VAL A 329 -3.61 -4.19 28.28
C VAL A 329 -4.77 -5.16 28.37
N GLU A 330 -4.97 -5.97 27.33
CA GLU A 330 -6.05 -6.94 27.30
C GLU A 330 -5.66 -8.22 26.57
N GLY A 331 -6.45 -9.27 26.76
CA GLY A 331 -6.31 -10.52 26.04
C GLY A 331 -7.08 -11.66 26.71
N TRP A 332 -6.99 -12.83 26.12
CA TRP A 332 -7.56 -14.05 26.66
C TRP A 332 -6.54 -14.79 27.52
N PHE A 333 -6.96 -15.17 28.72
CA PHE A 333 -6.13 -15.90 29.66
C PHE A 333 -6.86 -17.16 30.14
N TYR A 334 -6.11 -18.25 30.24
CA TYR A 334 -6.52 -19.49 30.89
C TYR A 334 -5.52 -19.80 32.01
N VAL A 335 -5.93 -19.64 33.27
CA VAL A 335 -5.06 -19.93 34.41
C VAL A 335 -5.14 -21.42 34.70
N GLU A 336 -4.15 -22.19 34.27
CA GLU A 336 -4.10 -23.64 34.52
C GLU A 336 -3.71 -23.94 35.97
N LYS A 337 -2.69 -23.24 36.47
CA LYS A 337 -2.30 -23.31 37.88
C LYS A 337 -2.05 -21.91 38.42
N TRP A 338 -2.75 -21.59 39.50
CA TRP A 338 -2.58 -20.30 40.16
C TRP A 338 -1.24 -20.24 40.89
N VAL A 339 -0.43 -19.25 40.52
CA VAL A 339 0.84 -18.94 41.16
C VAL A 339 0.77 -17.48 41.61
N GLU A 340 0.77 -17.25 42.92
CA GLU A 340 0.76 -15.89 43.46
C GLU A 340 2.01 -15.13 43.02
N GLY A 341 1.84 -13.91 42.53
CA GLY A 341 2.90 -13.09 41.96
C GLY A 341 3.21 -13.37 40.47
N ALA A 342 2.54 -14.31 39.82
CA ALA A 342 2.71 -14.53 38.38
C ALA A 342 2.36 -13.27 37.57
N VAL A 343 3.19 -12.96 36.58
CA VAL A 343 3.10 -11.75 35.76
C VAL A 343 2.22 -12.01 34.55
N LEU A 344 1.07 -11.37 34.49
CA LEU A 344 0.24 -11.32 33.27
C LEU A 344 0.71 -10.21 32.33
N PHE A 345 1.27 -9.13 32.88
CA PHE A 345 1.97 -8.07 32.16
C PHE A 345 2.81 -7.27 33.14
N GLU A 346 4.01 -6.86 32.78
CA GLU A 346 4.82 -5.92 33.56
C GLU A 346 5.73 -5.12 32.64
N GLN A 347 5.71 -3.79 32.76
CA GLN A 347 6.77 -2.93 32.26
C GLN A 347 7.30 -2.12 33.44
N LYS A 348 8.53 -2.39 33.85
CA LYS A 348 9.06 -1.92 35.14
C LYS A 348 10.50 -1.44 35.03
N GLU A 349 10.71 -0.15 35.27
CA GLU A 349 12.05 0.42 35.48
C GLU A 349 12.42 0.33 36.97
N ASN A 350 11.48 0.67 37.86
CA ASN A 350 11.61 0.56 39.32
C ASN A 350 10.23 0.62 39.99
N ASP A 351 10.15 0.47 41.32
CA ASP A 351 8.87 0.45 42.07
C ASP A 351 8.08 1.78 42.02
N SER A 352 8.70 2.86 41.58
CA SER A 352 8.08 4.18 41.36
C SER A 352 8.08 4.56 39.87
N ASN A 353 8.27 3.59 38.97
CA ASN A 353 8.03 3.76 37.53
C ASN A 353 7.75 2.37 36.93
N LEU A 354 6.50 1.95 37.04
CA LEU A 354 6.05 0.65 36.58
C LEU A 354 4.57 0.69 36.17
N PHE A 355 4.19 -0.26 35.33
CA PHE A 355 2.82 -0.72 35.20
C PHE A 355 2.83 -2.24 35.14
N GLY A 356 2.08 -2.89 36.03
CA GLY A 356 2.08 -4.35 36.12
C GLY A 356 0.75 -4.93 36.57
N ILE A 357 0.47 -6.13 36.10
CA ILE A 357 -0.74 -6.93 36.33
C ILE A 357 -0.29 -8.31 36.81
N TYR A 358 -0.67 -8.66 38.03
CA TYR A 358 -0.20 -9.86 38.71
C TYR A 358 -1.34 -10.69 39.27
N LEU A 359 -1.19 -12.01 39.27
CA LEU A 359 -2.03 -12.89 40.08
C LEU A 359 -1.74 -12.65 41.57
N GLY A 360 -2.78 -12.36 42.34
CA GLY A 360 -2.73 -12.15 43.78
C GLY A 360 -3.06 -13.41 44.57
N ASN A 361 -3.69 -13.23 45.73
CA ASN A 361 -4.09 -14.34 46.59
C ASN A 361 -5.10 -15.31 45.92
N LEU A 362 -4.82 -16.62 45.96
CA LEU A 362 -5.67 -17.64 45.33
C LEU A 362 -7.05 -17.76 46.00
N GLU A 363 -7.13 -17.74 47.33
CA GLU A 363 -8.41 -17.93 48.05
C GLU A 363 -9.43 -16.84 47.68
N LYS A 364 -8.93 -15.63 47.41
CA LYS A 364 -9.70 -14.49 46.93
C LYS A 364 -9.85 -14.44 45.41
N LYS A 365 -9.14 -15.29 44.65
CA LYS A 365 -9.00 -15.20 43.19
C LYS A 365 -8.63 -13.78 42.75
N GLN A 366 -7.65 -13.22 43.44
CA GLN A 366 -7.33 -11.79 43.40
C GLN A 366 -6.45 -11.42 42.20
N LEU A 367 -6.70 -10.28 41.58
CA LEU A 367 -5.76 -9.62 40.68
C LEU A 367 -5.19 -8.38 41.36
N ILE A 368 -3.89 -8.16 41.21
CA ILE A 368 -3.19 -6.97 41.70
C ILE A 368 -2.69 -6.19 40.50
N VAL A 369 -3.11 -4.93 40.39
CA VAL A 369 -2.60 -3.98 39.39
C VAL A 369 -1.76 -2.94 40.11
N LYS A 370 -0.56 -2.64 39.61
CA LYS A 370 0.32 -1.64 40.19
C LYS A 370 0.73 -0.61 39.13
N ALA A 371 0.75 0.67 39.50
CA ALA A 371 1.16 1.76 38.61
C ALA A 371 1.75 2.95 39.38
N ASP A 372 3.04 3.26 39.19
CA ASP A 372 3.75 4.41 39.84
C ASP A 372 3.37 4.61 41.32
N GLY A 373 3.53 3.56 42.15
CA GLY A 373 3.18 3.58 43.58
C GLY A 373 1.69 3.45 43.92
N TRP A 374 0.79 3.47 42.94
CA TRP A 374 -0.62 3.08 43.13
C TRP A 374 -0.78 1.57 43.02
N GLN A 375 -1.73 1.02 43.79
CA GLN A 375 -2.08 -0.39 43.75
C GLN A 375 -3.60 -0.55 43.76
N MET A 376 -4.12 -1.40 42.88
CA MET A 376 -5.51 -1.85 42.90
C MET A 376 -5.54 -3.34 43.19
N GLU A 377 -6.31 -3.73 44.19
CA GLU A 377 -6.62 -5.13 44.49
C GLU A 377 -8.08 -5.41 44.16
N CYS A 378 -8.34 -6.44 43.39
CA CYS A 378 -9.69 -6.86 43.03
C CYS A 378 -9.84 -8.36 43.23
N ASP A 379 -10.87 -8.77 43.96
CA ASP A 379 -11.15 -10.16 44.28
C ASP A 379 -12.14 -10.76 43.26
N ASN A 380 -12.13 -12.09 43.10
CA ASN A 380 -13.00 -12.84 42.20
C ASN A 380 -12.89 -12.42 40.73
N VAL A 381 -11.67 -12.11 40.26
CA VAL A 381 -11.44 -11.63 38.89
C VAL A 381 -11.43 -12.79 37.89
N LEU A 382 -10.61 -13.80 38.14
CA LEU A 382 -10.44 -14.96 37.26
C LEU A 382 -10.83 -16.25 37.97
N SER A 383 -11.45 -17.18 37.24
CA SER A 383 -11.67 -18.56 37.61
C SER A 383 -10.61 -19.42 36.93
N PRO A 384 -9.81 -20.19 37.70
CA PRO A 384 -8.88 -21.16 37.13
C PRO A 384 -9.59 -22.14 36.20
N GLU A 385 -8.82 -22.68 35.26
CA GLU A 385 -9.27 -23.70 34.30
C GLU A 385 -10.39 -23.23 33.35
N GLN A 386 -10.49 -21.92 33.10
CA GLN A 386 -11.46 -21.33 32.19
C GLN A 386 -10.82 -20.21 31.35
N TRP A 387 -11.20 -20.12 30.08
CA TRP A 387 -10.85 -18.98 29.24
C TRP A 387 -11.66 -17.77 29.63
N GLN A 388 -10.98 -16.67 29.92
CA GLN A 388 -11.60 -15.39 30.22
C GLN A 388 -10.85 -14.25 29.55
N HIS A 389 -11.60 -13.32 29.00
CA HIS A 389 -11.04 -12.08 28.47
C HIS A 389 -10.79 -11.12 29.64
N LEU A 390 -9.55 -10.74 29.86
CA LEU A 390 -9.14 -9.76 30.85
C LEU A 390 -8.71 -8.50 30.14
N ALA A 391 -9.19 -7.34 30.59
CA ALA A 391 -8.66 -6.04 30.21
C ALA A 391 -8.39 -5.18 31.44
N VAL A 392 -7.24 -4.51 31.48
CA VAL A 392 -6.87 -3.56 32.52
C VAL A 392 -6.61 -2.21 31.87
N THR A 393 -7.41 -1.22 32.24
CA THR A 393 -7.33 0.14 31.73
C THR A 393 -6.77 1.08 32.80
N MET A 394 -5.76 1.84 32.39
CA MET A 394 -5.13 2.92 33.12
C MET A 394 -5.52 4.25 32.47
N ASP A 395 -6.18 5.12 33.23
CA ASP A 395 -6.59 6.46 32.83
C ASP A 395 -6.23 7.47 33.93
N PRO A 396 -5.01 8.03 33.92
CA PRO A 396 -4.59 8.97 34.96
C PRO A 396 -5.32 10.31 34.89
N THR A 397 -6.05 10.58 33.79
CA THR A 397 -6.88 11.78 33.65
C THR A 397 -8.21 11.64 34.38
N SER A 398 -8.61 10.41 34.75
CA SER A 398 -9.82 10.13 35.50
C SER A 398 -9.59 10.21 37.00
N SER A 399 -10.13 11.27 37.62
CA SER A 399 -10.13 11.42 39.08
C SER A 399 -11.02 10.41 39.81
N ARG A 400 -11.95 9.76 39.11
CA ARG A 400 -12.90 8.81 39.71
C ARG A 400 -12.46 7.36 39.57
N ASN A 401 -11.98 6.97 38.40
CA ASN A 401 -11.67 5.59 38.07
C ASN A 401 -10.34 5.52 37.31
N PRO A 402 -9.20 5.74 38.00
CA PRO A 402 -7.90 5.77 37.35
C PRO A 402 -7.36 4.39 37.00
N MET A 403 -7.88 3.33 37.61
CA MET A 403 -7.61 1.93 37.30
C MET A 403 -8.94 1.20 37.16
N ARG A 404 -9.09 0.39 36.10
CA ARG A 404 -10.31 -0.36 35.81
C ARG A 404 -9.93 -1.76 35.34
N ILE A 405 -10.63 -2.77 35.85
CA ILE A 405 -10.44 -4.17 35.45
C ILE A 405 -11.75 -4.64 34.84
N TYR A 406 -11.66 -5.25 33.67
CA TYR A 406 -12.79 -5.83 32.97
C TYR A 406 -12.55 -7.31 32.77
N VAL A 407 -13.57 -8.12 33.06
CA VAL A 407 -13.56 -9.55 32.78
C VAL A 407 -14.78 -9.87 31.93
N ASN A 408 -14.55 -10.40 30.73
CA ASN A 408 -15.61 -10.64 29.74
C ASN A 408 -16.49 -9.39 29.52
N ASN A 409 -15.83 -8.24 29.35
CA ASN A 409 -16.43 -6.91 29.19
C ASN A 409 -17.24 -6.39 30.41
N GLN A 410 -17.23 -7.09 31.55
CA GLN A 410 -17.85 -6.63 32.80
C GLN A 410 -16.82 -5.89 33.67
N ASN A 411 -17.12 -4.64 34.01
CA ASN A 411 -16.27 -3.83 34.87
C ASN A 411 -16.34 -4.30 36.33
N LEU A 412 -15.19 -4.59 36.93
CA LEU A 412 -15.06 -5.02 38.32
C LEU A 412 -14.65 -3.85 39.23
N LYS A 413 -15.03 -3.94 40.50
CA LYS A 413 -14.66 -2.96 41.52
C LYS A 413 -13.56 -3.54 42.40
N GLY A 414 -12.47 -2.80 42.53
CA GLY A 414 -11.37 -3.12 43.44
C GLY A 414 -11.15 -2.02 44.46
N THR A 415 -10.31 -2.32 45.44
CA THR A 415 -9.80 -1.36 46.40
C THR A 415 -8.54 -0.73 45.82
N ILE A 416 -8.47 0.61 45.84
CA ILE A 416 -7.31 1.34 45.35
C ILE A 416 -6.56 1.96 46.53
N ASP A 417 -5.31 1.57 46.69
CA ASP A 417 -4.35 2.19 47.57
C ASP A 417 -3.50 3.17 46.78
N LYS A 418 -3.36 4.39 47.31
CA LYS A 418 -2.65 5.50 46.67
C LYS A 418 -1.49 5.99 47.55
N PRO A 419 -0.43 6.54 46.94
CA PRO A 419 0.65 7.19 47.67
C PRO A 419 0.16 8.28 48.63
N ALA A 420 0.93 8.52 49.70
CA ALA A 420 0.58 9.47 50.77
C ALA A 420 0.46 10.92 50.28
N ASP A 421 1.25 11.29 49.26
CA ASP A 421 1.19 12.61 48.61
C ASP A 421 -0.05 12.78 47.70
N GLY A 422 -0.74 11.68 47.38
CA GLY A 422 -1.93 11.67 46.54
C GLY A 422 -1.68 12.06 45.09
N VAL A 423 -0.43 12.06 44.62
CA VAL A 423 -0.10 12.38 43.24
C VAL A 423 -0.62 11.27 42.34
N MET A 424 -1.45 11.63 41.35
CA MET A 424 -1.91 10.67 40.33
C MET A 424 -0.71 10.13 39.58
N TYR A 425 -0.67 8.81 39.35
CA TYR A 425 0.36 8.25 38.49
C TYR A 425 0.29 8.92 37.12
N THR A 426 1.44 9.03 36.47
CA THR A 426 1.49 9.33 35.04
C THR A 426 2.15 8.12 34.42
N LEU A 427 1.56 7.58 33.36
CA LEU A 427 2.29 6.68 32.47
C LEU A 427 3.33 7.56 31.76
N LYS A 428 4.44 7.80 32.46
CA LYS A 428 5.65 8.40 31.91
C LYS A 428 6.28 7.35 31.00
N ASP A 429 7.16 7.78 30.09
CA ASP A 429 8.07 6.84 29.43
C ASP A 429 8.75 5.91 30.47
N ILE A 430 8.33 4.64 30.49
CA ILE A 430 8.95 3.59 31.29
C ILE A 430 10.08 3.03 30.42
N ASP A 431 11.32 3.37 30.76
CA ASP A 431 12.48 2.92 30.00
C ASP A 431 12.89 1.49 30.38
N ALA A 432 11.96 0.55 30.21
CA ALA A 432 12.16 -0.88 30.42
C ALA A 432 11.30 -1.67 29.44
N ASP A 433 11.72 -2.88 29.13
CA ASP A 433 10.92 -3.79 28.30
C ASP A 433 9.69 -4.27 29.07
N ALA A 434 8.59 -4.41 28.35
CA ALA A 434 7.39 -5.07 28.82
C ALA A 434 7.55 -6.59 28.69
N VAL A 435 7.19 -7.31 29.75
CA VAL A 435 7.25 -8.76 29.82
C VAL A 435 5.91 -9.34 30.22
N VAL A 436 5.62 -10.54 29.71
CA VAL A 436 4.42 -11.30 29.97
C VAL A 436 4.82 -12.73 30.30
N GLY A 437 4.14 -13.33 31.28
CA GLY A 437 4.21 -14.77 31.53
C GLY A 437 5.17 -15.23 32.61
N THR A 438 5.99 -14.34 33.18
CA THR A 438 6.94 -14.71 34.24
C THR A 438 6.22 -15.37 35.43
N GLY A 439 6.53 -16.64 35.69
CA GLY A 439 5.88 -17.43 36.75
C GLY A 439 4.45 -17.89 36.45
N PHE A 440 3.89 -17.52 35.29
CA PHE A 440 2.54 -17.89 34.88
C PHE A 440 2.48 -19.31 34.32
N ILE A 441 1.55 -20.11 34.83
CA ILE A 441 1.29 -21.47 34.38
C ILE A 441 -0.11 -21.51 33.77
N GLY A 442 -0.18 -21.54 32.45
CA GLY A 442 -1.46 -21.45 31.73
C GLY A 442 -1.30 -21.13 30.26
N LYS A 443 -2.37 -20.60 29.67
CA LYS A 443 -2.46 -20.29 28.24
C LYS A 443 -2.87 -18.84 28.01
N MET A 444 -2.41 -18.27 26.91
CA MET A 444 -2.73 -16.91 26.47
C MET A 444 -3.08 -16.90 24.98
N ASP A 445 -4.01 -16.03 24.63
CA ASP A 445 -4.45 -15.81 23.25
C ASP A 445 -4.84 -14.33 23.07
N GLU A 446 -4.68 -13.80 21.85
CA GLU A 446 -5.02 -12.43 21.43
C GLU A 446 -4.60 -11.33 22.43
N LEU A 447 -3.33 -11.30 22.83
CA LEU A 447 -2.80 -10.25 23.71
C LEU A 447 -2.69 -8.93 22.94
N MET A 448 -3.24 -7.87 23.51
CA MET A 448 -3.32 -6.55 22.90
C MET A 448 -2.85 -5.46 23.88
N VAL A 449 -2.09 -4.50 23.36
CA VAL A 449 -1.61 -3.33 24.11
C VAL A 449 -2.04 -2.07 23.39
N TRP A 450 -2.66 -1.17 24.13
CA TRP A 450 -3.20 0.09 23.66
C TRP A 450 -2.66 1.26 24.43
N ARG A 451 -2.49 2.37 23.73
CA ARG A 451 -2.09 3.69 24.24
C ARG A 451 -3.27 4.62 24.48
N ASN A 452 -4.42 4.08 24.85
CA ASN A 452 -5.60 4.88 25.21
C ASN A 452 -6.39 4.21 26.33
N ALA A 453 -7.32 4.95 26.93
CA ALA A 453 -8.17 4.43 28.00
C ALA A 453 -9.43 3.78 27.41
N ARG A 454 -9.42 2.46 27.22
CA ARG A 454 -10.60 1.74 26.69
C ARG A 454 -11.59 1.34 27.79
N THR A 455 -12.87 1.27 27.44
CA THR A 455 -13.95 0.91 28.40
C THR A 455 -14.96 -0.11 27.88
N THR A 456 -14.81 -0.56 26.63
CA THR A 456 -15.69 -1.55 25.98
C THR A 456 -14.85 -2.49 25.13
N PHE A 457 -15.12 -3.78 25.24
CA PHE A 457 -14.27 -4.85 24.69
C PHE A 457 -15.04 -5.92 23.89
N THR A 458 -16.32 -5.67 23.57
CA THR A 458 -17.16 -6.65 22.88
C THR A 458 -16.58 -7.02 21.50
N SER A 459 -16.14 -6.03 20.73
CA SER A 459 -15.57 -6.23 19.39
C SER A 459 -14.24 -6.97 19.39
N ASP A 460 -13.51 -6.85 20.50
CA ASP A 460 -12.22 -7.51 20.71
C ASP A 460 -12.46 -8.99 20.98
N MET A 461 -13.46 -9.28 21.83
CA MET A 461 -13.84 -10.63 22.21
C MET A 461 -14.50 -11.45 21.08
N ASP A 462 -15.17 -10.80 20.12
CA ASP A 462 -15.85 -11.47 19.00
C ASP A 462 -15.07 -11.43 17.68
N GLY A 463 -13.87 -10.84 17.68
CA GLY A 463 -13.00 -10.74 16.51
C GLY A 463 -13.45 -9.72 15.46
N THR A 464 -14.35 -8.78 15.78
CA THR A 464 -14.86 -7.76 14.85
C THR A 464 -14.19 -6.38 14.99
N LEU A 465 -13.10 -6.29 15.75
CA LEU A 465 -12.34 -5.07 15.98
C LEU A 465 -11.81 -4.44 14.68
N THR A 466 -12.41 -3.32 14.27
CA THR A 466 -12.02 -2.61 13.04
C THR A 466 -10.62 -2.00 13.14
N SER A 467 -10.20 -1.55 14.32
CA SER A 467 -8.87 -0.98 14.55
C SER A 467 -7.74 -1.99 14.33
N ALA A 468 -8.04 -3.30 14.35
CA ALA A 468 -7.09 -4.35 14.00
C ALA A 468 -6.84 -4.45 12.49
N VAL A 469 -7.72 -3.89 11.64
CA VAL A 469 -7.58 -3.91 10.18
C VAL A 469 -6.47 -2.97 9.71
N PHE A 470 -5.77 -3.38 8.66
CA PHE A 470 -4.77 -2.57 7.97
C PHE A 470 -4.81 -2.84 6.46
N PRO A 471 -4.67 -1.82 5.59
CA PRO A 471 -4.83 -0.39 5.89
C PRO A 471 -6.22 -0.03 6.44
N GLY A 472 -6.35 1.18 7.01
CA GLY A 472 -7.67 1.77 7.27
C GLY A 472 -8.41 1.24 8.50
N GLY A 473 -7.71 0.98 9.60
CA GLY A 473 -8.33 0.66 10.89
C GLY A 473 -9.06 1.84 11.56
N GLY A 474 -8.93 3.05 11.03
CA GLY A 474 -9.58 4.25 11.53
C GLY A 474 -8.80 4.92 12.67
N TYR A 475 -9.36 5.98 13.25
CA TYR A 475 -8.64 6.83 14.22
C TYR A 475 -8.08 6.04 15.40
N ASP A 476 -8.82 5.07 15.94
CA ASP A 476 -8.39 4.31 17.11
C ASP A 476 -7.18 3.40 16.83
N ALA A 477 -6.92 3.05 15.57
CA ALA A 477 -5.79 2.19 15.20
C ALA A 477 -4.41 2.82 15.47
N ILE A 478 -4.33 4.15 15.62
CA ILE A 478 -3.05 4.83 15.97
C ILE A 478 -2.67 4.65 17.44
N PHE A 479 -3.60 4.21 18.29
CA PHE A 479 -3.34 3.90 19.69
C PHE A 479 -3.09 2.41 19.90
N PHE A 480 -3.06 1.60 18.84
CA PHE A 480 -2.91 0.15 18.95
C PHE A 480 -1.42 -0.23 18.80
N ASP A 481 -0.72 -0.38 19.92
CA ASP A 481 0.74 -0.48 19.94
C ASP A 481 1.25 -1.90 19.64
N GLY A 482 0.48 -2.93 20.00
CA GLY A 482 0.84 -4.31 19.74
C GLY A 482 -0.34 -5.27 19.79
N TYR A 483 -0.30 -6.29 18.94
CA TYR A 483 -1.30 -7.35 18.88
C TYR A 483 -0.64 -8.70 18.59
N TRP A 484 -0.59 -9.55 19.60
CA TRP A 484 -0.07 -10.91 19.53
C TRP A 484 -1.22 -11.89 19.51
N LYS A 485 -1.54 -12.38 18.32
CA LYS A 485 -2.52 -13.45 18.11
C LYS A 485 -1.98 -14.84 18.42
N PHE A 486 -0.66 -14.99 18.47
CA PHE A 486 0.03 -16.28 18.63
C PHE A 486 -0.30 -17.33 17.54
N ASP A 487 -0.83 -16.90 16.39
CA ASP A 487 -1.24 -17.76 15.26
C ASP A 487 -0.09 -18.42 14.46
N ARG A 488 1.16 -17.99 14.66
CA ARG A 488 2.33 -18.48 13.90
C ARG A 488 3.16 -19.45 14.75
N GLU A 489 3.09 -20.75 14.45
CA GLU A 489 3.86 -21.80 15.17
C GLU A 489 5.38 -21.55 15.13
N ASP A 490 5.90 -21.06 14.01
CA ASP A 490 7.32 -20.76 13.79
C ASP A 490 7.76 -19.42 14.40
N ASN A 491 6.82 -18.57 14.80
CA ASN A 491 7.07 -17.30 15.47
C ASN A 491 5.92 -16.95 16.43
N ILE A 492 5.90 -17.59 17.60
CA ILE A 492 4.83 -17.38 18.58
C ILE A 492 4.73 -15.91 19.02
N GLY A 493 5.85 -15.19 19.06
CA GLY A 493 5.88 -13.77 19.42
C GLY A 493 5.50 -12.82 18.28
N TYR A 494 5.03 -13.32 17.15
CA TYR A 494 4.70 -12.50 16.00
C TYR A 494 3.66 -11.41 16.33
N ASN A 495 4.01 -10.16 16.03
CA ASN A 495 3.16 -9.01 16.29
C ASN A 495 2.38 -8.63 15.02
N SER A 496 1.07 -8.89 15.01
CA SER A 496 0.15 -8.58 13.91
C SER A 496 -0.07 -7.07 13.70
N LYS A 497 0.44 -6.24 14.60
CA LYS A 497 0.52 -4.78 14.48
C LYS A 497 1.96 -4.25 14.45
N GLY A 498 2.93 -5.15 14.32
CA GLY A 498 4.34 -4.80 14.22
C GLY A 498 4.69 -4.21 12.86
N TRP A 499 5.83 -3.51 12.79
CA TRP A 499 6.26 -2.85 11.55
C TRP A 499 6.50 -3.86 10.41
N LYS A 500 6.96 -5.08 10.71
CA LYS A 500 7.18 -6.14 9.71
C LYS A 500 5.88 -6.53 9.01
N GLU A 501 4.82 -6.74 9.79
CA GLU A 501 3.51 -7.08 9.24
C GLU A 501 2.93 -5.94 8.41
N MET A 502 3.06 -4.70 8.87
CA MET A 502 2.60 -3.56 8.09
C MET A 502 3.34 -3.42 6.75
N ILE A 503 4.62 -3.75 6.70
CA ILE A 503 5.39 -3.83 5.44
C ILE A 503 4.92 -5.01 4.58
N GLU A 504 4.66 -6.19 5.15
CA GLU A 504 4.10 -7.34 4.43
C GLU A 504 2.74 -7.01 3.80
N GLN A 505 1.81 -6.46 4.58
CA GLN A 505 0.49 -6.06 4.08
C GLN A 505 0.59 -4.96 3.02
N THR A 506 1.50 -3.99 3.19
CA THR A 506 1.77 -2.97 2.15
C THR A 506 2.22 -3.62 0.85
N ARG A 507 3.14 -4.59 0.90
CA ARG A 507 3.61 -5.31 -0.31
C ARG A 507 2.48 -6.07 -1.00
N GLU A 508 1.57 -6.67 -0.23
CA GLU A 508 0.40 -7.35 -0.80
C GLU A 508 -0.54 -6.40 -1.57
N LEU A 509 -0.57 -5.10 -1.23
CA LEU A 509 -1.31 -4.11 -2.03
C LEU A 509 -0.81 -4.04 -3.48
N TYR A 510 0.50 -4.22 -3.69
CA TYR A 510 1.13 -4.21 -5.01
C TYR A 510 1.18 -5.58 -5.69
N LYS A 511 0.63 -6.64 -5.07
CA LYS A 511 0.59 -7.97 -5.67
C LYS A 511 -0.12 -7.96 -7.02
N GLY A 512 0.53 -8.54 -8.02
CA GLY A 512 0.07 -8.55 -9.41
C GLY A 512 0.45 -7.31 -10.23
N TYR A 513 1.08 -6.31 -9.63
CA TYR A 513 1.58 -5.12 -10.32
C TYR A 513 3.10 -5.18 -10.51
N ARG A 514 3.59 -4.60 -11.61
CA ARG A 514 5.03 -4.54 -11.94
C ARG A 514 5.56 -3.12 -11.77
N GLY A 515 6.85 -3.00 -11.47
CA GLY A 515 7.54 -1.72 -11.30
C GLY A 515 7.00 -0.96 -10.10
N TYR A 516 7.07 -1.60 -8.93
CA TYR A 516 6.79 -1.01 -7.63
C TYR A 516 7.90 -1.44 -6.66
N LYS A 517 8.29 -0.56 -5.73
CA LYS A 517 9.30 -0.82 -4.71
C LYS A 517 8.82 -0.44 -3.32
#